data_AF-A0A933TYQ1-F1
#
_entry.id   AF-A0A933TYQ1-F1
#
_cell.length_a   1.000
_cell.length_b   1.000
_cell.length_c   1.000
_cell.angle_alpha   90.00
_cell.angle_beta   90.00
_cell.angle_gamma   90.00
#
_symmetry.space_group_name_H-M   'P 1'
#
loop_
_entity.id
_entity.type
_entity.pdbx_description
1 polymer ?
#
loop_
_entity_poly.entity_id
_entity_poly.type
_entity_poly.pdbx_seq_one_letter_code
_entity_poly.pdbx_strand_id
1 'polypeptide(L)' 'MVREFHKILVKGVRGENADPGNYRKIQNYVVNSRTREVVYAPPAPFDVPHFMREFT' A
#
# COMPACT_ATOMS: atom_id res chain seq x y z
N MET A 1 2.82 -10.82 9.20
CA MET A 1 4.10 -10.98 8.47
C MET A 1 4.32 -9.92 7.38
N VAL A 2 3.30 -9.61 6.56
CA VAL A 2 3.38 -8.68 5.41
C VAL A 2 3.94 -7.30 5.77
N ARG A 3 3.54 -6.76 6.92
CA ARG A 3 3.99 -5.45 7.42
C ARG A 3 5.49 -5.42 7.72
N GLU A 4 6.05 -6.47 8.30
CA GLU A 4 7.48 -6.55 8.58
C GLU A 4 8.30 -6.64 7.28
N PHE A 5 7.82 -7.41 6.30
CA PHE A 5 8.45 -7.43 4.98
C PHE A 5 8.41 -6.06 4.30
N HIS A 6 7.27 -5.37 4.33
CA HIS A 6 7.16 -4.01 3.80
C HIS A 6 8.20 -3.08 4.44
N LYS A 7 8.35 -3.11 5.77
CA LYS A 7 9.33 -2.31 6.50
C LYS A 7 10.77 -2.57 6.05
N ILE A 8 11.15 -3.83 5.82
CA ILE A 8 12.49 -4.20 5.35
C ILE A 8 12.70 -3.76 3.89
N LEU A 9 11.73 -4.02 3.01
CA LEU A 9 11.85 -3.77 1.57
C LEU A 9 11.95 -2.29 1.21
N VAL A 10 11.33 -1.39 2.00
CA VAL A 10 11.34 0.06 1.72
C VAL A 10 12.49 0.82 2.37
N LYS A 11 13.38 0.14 3.09
CA LYS A 11 14.56 0.77 3.70
C LYS A 11 15.55 1.23 2.63
N GLY A 12 16.04 2.47 2.72
CA GLY A 12 17.04 3.03 1.81
C GLY A 12 16.52 3.46 0.44
N VAL A 13 15.21 3.43 0.21
CA VAL A 13 14.60 3.82 -1.07
C VAL A 13 13.58 4.95 -0.88
N ARG A 14 13.03 5.47 -1.97
CA ARG A 14 12.02 6.55 -1.96
C ARG A 14 10.88 6.32 -0.93
N GLY A 15 10.48 5.07 -0.73
CA GLY A 15 9.40 4.68 0.19
C GLY A 15 9.77 4.68 1.68
N GLU A 16 11.03 4.91 2.04
CA GLU A 16 11.50 4.83 3.44
C GLU A 16 10.78 5.82 4.37
N ASN A 17 10.37 6.96 3.85
CA ASN A 17 9.61 7.97 4.61
C ASN A 17 8.09 7.86 4.40
N ALA A 18 7.62 6.85 3.66
CA ALA A 18 6.22 6.65 3.30
C ALA A 18 5.50 5.65 4.23
N ASP A 19 5.69 5.81 5.54
CA ASP A 19 5.09 4.99 6.61
C ASP A 19 5.42 3.47 6.53
N PRO A 20 6.71 3.08 6.64
CA PRO A 20 7.14 1.67 6.55
C PRO A 20 6.43 0.76 7.55
N GLY A 21 6.03 -0.41 7.07
CA GLY A 21 5.32 -1.41 7.87
C GLY A 21 3.88 -1.06 8.24
N ASN A 22 3.30 0.00 7.69
CA ASN A 22 1.88 0.34 7.92
C ASN A 22 1.06 0.24 6.63
N TYR A 23 -0.23 -0.03 6.78
CA TYR A 23 -1.17 0.06 5.66
C TYR A 23 -1.43 1.54 5.33
N ARG A 24 -1.74 1.80 4.06
CA ARG A 24 -1.99 3.16 3.57
C ARG A 24 -3.11 3.83 4.34
N LYS A 25 -2.93 5.13 4.61
CA LYS A 25 -3.93 6.01 5.24
C LYS A 25 -4.73 6.83 4.21
N ILE A 26 -4.28 6.82 2.96
CA ILE A 26 -4.88 7.58 1.84
C ILE A 26 -5.32 6.64 0.73
N GLN A 27 -6.21 7.14 -0.14
CA GLN A 27 -6.64 6.39 -1.32
C GLN A 27 -5.51 6.33 -2.35
N ASN A 28 -5.13 5.11 -2.73
CA ASN A 28 -4.24 4.88 -3.86
C ASN A 28 -5.08 4.42 -5.05
N TYR A 29 -4.62 4.72 -6.25
CA TYR A 29 -5.24 4.25 -7.49
C TYR A 29 -4.21 3.45 -8.28
N VAL A 30 -4.64 2.36 -8.90
CA VAL A 30 -3.84 1.67 -9.90
C VAL A 30 -4.11 2.35 -11.22
N VAL A 31 -3.08 3.00 -11.75
CA VAL A 31 -3.17 3.80 -12.97
C VAL A 31 -2.32 3.19 -14.07
N ASN A 32 -2.79 3.30 -15.31
CA ASN A 32 -1.98 2.96 -16.47
C ASN A 32 -0.84 3.97 -16.59
N SER A 33 0.41 3.50 -16.66
CA SER A 33 1.57 4.41 -16.69
C SER A 33 1.68 5.22 -17.98
N ARG A 34 1.11 4.73 -19.09
CA ARG A 34 1.12 5.39 -20.40
C ARG A 34 -0.06 6.34 -20.57
N THR A 35 -1.29 5.88 -20.35
CA THR A 35 -2.50 6.69 -20.57
C THR A 35 -2.91 7.54 -19.38
N ARG A 36 -2.37 7.24 -18.19
CA ARG A 36 -2.72 7.87 -16.89
C ARG A 36 -4.15 7.63 -16.42
N GLU A 37 -4.90 6.79 -17.12
CA GLU A 37 -6.24 6.40 -16.71
C GLU A 37 -6.22 5.50 -15.47
N VAL A 38 -7.21 5.65 -14.61
CA VAL A 38 -7.43 4.76 -13.47
C VAL A 38 -7.96 3.43 -14.00
N VAL A 39 -7.19 2.37 -13.79
CA VAL A 39 -7.56 1.00 -14.17
C VAL A 39 -8.32 0.33 -13.03
N TYR A 40 -7.98 0.66 -11.79
CA TYR A 40 -8.64 0.10 -10.62
C TYR A 40 -8.54 1.03 -9.42
N ALA A 41 -9.66 1.14 -8.70
CA ALA A 41 -9.75 1.78 -7.39
C ALA A 41 -9.90 0.67 -6.32
N PRO A 42 -8.85 0.38 -5.53
CA PRO A 42 -8.94 -0.53 -4.39
C PRO A 42 -9.94 -0.04 -3.32
N PRO A 43 -10.31 -0.91 -2.35
CA PRO A 43 -11.20 -0.55 -1.24
C PRO A 43 -10.74 0.67 -0.45
N ALA A 44 -11.55 1.20 0.47
CA ALA A 44 -11.15 2.37 1.24
C ALA A 44 -9.94 2.05 2.17
N PRO A 45 -9.11 3.06 2.54
CA PRO A 45 -7.94 2.82 3.39
C PRO A 45 -8.29 2.19 4.74
N PHE A 46 -9.45 2.57 5.31
CA PHE A 46 -9.92 2.09 6.60
C PHE A 46 -10.36 0.62 6.58
N ASP A 47 -10.69 0.06 5.41
CA ASP A 47 -11.07 -1.35 5.27
C ASP A 47 -9.85 -2.28 5.12
N VAL A 48 -8.68 -1.74 4.77
CA VAL A 48 -7.48 -2.55 4.51
C VAL A 48 -7.08 -3.43 5.72
N PRO A 49 -7.04 -2.93 6.97
CA PRO A 49 -6.75 -3.78 8.12
C PRO A 49 -7.75 -4.93 8.29
N HIS A 50 -9.03 -4.70 7.97
CA HIS A 50 -10.07 -5.71 8.04
C HIS A 50 -9.82 -6.84 7.02
N PHE A 51 -9.48 -6.50 5.78
CA PHE A 51 -9.22 -7.49 4.73
C PHE A 51 -7.91 -8.24 4.90
N MET A 52 -6.93 -7.65 5.58
CA MET A 52 -5.61 -8.26 5.76
C MET A 52 -5.48 -9.11 7.04
N ARG A 53 -6.56 -9.33 7.79
CA ARG A 53 -6.53 -10.07 9.07
C ARG A 53 -5.96 -11.48 8.97
N GLU A 54 -6.16 -12.15 7.84
CA GLU A 54 -5.66 -13.51 7.62
C GLU A 54 -4.13 -13.57 7.36
N PHE A 55 -3.50 -12.41 7.18
CA PHE A 55 -2.08 -12.26 6.81
C PHE A 55 -1.23 -11.57 7.89
N THR A 56 -1.73 -11.56 9.13
CA THR A 56 -1.11 -10.92 10.31
C THR A 56 0.27 -11.46 10.64
#